data_AF-A0A0N4WY25-F1
#
_entry.id   AF-A0A0N4WY25-F1
#
_cell.length_a   1.000
_cell.length_b   1.000
_cell.length_c   1.000
_cell.angle_alpha   90.00
_cell.angle_beta   90.00
_cell.angle_gamma   90.00
#
_symmetry.space_group_name_H-M   'P 1'
#
loop_
_entity.id
_entity.type
_entity.pdbx_description
1 polymer ?
#
loop_
_entity_poly.entity_id
_entity_poly.type
_entity_poly.pdbx_seq_one_letter_code
_entity_poly.pdbx_strand_id
1 'polypeptide(L)'
;MSTINTPKQTFHIRLSPNQPKTFAWWTLTLSSLGAPPTPVLDSTFIWDDTETAMAPRLYRLPLICRIPEEARNMTCEIEEDCKCTPAEVKMRCSCKESSLTAHMRHHDYLPQLRPNVELMTNQSQLFARIPQLPTAKFVLHVQGTFQTTSLVSDAVCTIENTHCQGCYKRPKGASATVTCKSSTAKENAEIRCGDNSFTVPCTKNGTPSKSRFYADTARFLAICTVHCGKVRHRFEITGILHYTGSISMAITRLINGESVVFSEINLPDISHIVDVFLNWSGTLLLTVGLVAAAFSLTYLCIANSFVLVFLRMTFRFLTFIAIASFYLLCIPLRLSTQRFTTKSPEKLL
;
A
#
# COMPACT_ATOMS: atom_id res chain seq x y z
N MET A 1 -1.43 36.19 44.25
CA MET A 1 -0.35 35.65 43.40
C MET A 1 -0.42 36.37 42.07
N SER A 2 0.36 37.43 41.89
CA SER A 2 0.34 38.29 40.70
C SER A 2 1.06 37.59 39.55
N THR A 3 0.32 37.24 38.51
CA THR A 3 0.88 36.79 37.23
C THR A 3 1.55 37.98 36.55
N ILE A 4 2.87 38.07 36.69
CA ILE A 4 3.70 38.99 35.91
C ILE A 4 3.66 38.49 34.47
N ASN A 5 2.82 39.12 33.64
CA ASN A 5 2.80 38.94 32.19
C ASN A 5 4.03 39.66 31.60
N THR A 6 5.21 39.06 31.69
CA THR A 6 6.36 39.51 30.89
C THR A 6 6.10 39.18 29.42
N PRO A 7 6.26 40.15 28.50
CA PRO A 7 6.07 39.90 27.07
C PRO A 7 7.12 38.89 26.59
N LYS A 8 6.67 37.73 26.09
CA LYS A 8 7.54 36.73 25.46
C LYS A 8 8.13 37.31 24.17
N GLN A 9 9.38 37.78 24.23
CA GLN A 9 10.14 38.10 23.02
C GLN A 9 10.59 36.82 22.34
N THR A 10 10.33 36.72 21.04
CA THR A 10 10.73 35.56 20.21
C THR A 10 11.87 35.99 19.31
N PHE A 11 13.00 35.27 19.36
CA PHE A 11 14.16 35.53 18.51
C PHE A 11 14.35 34.40 17.51
N HIS A 12 14.63 34.75 16.25
CA HIS A 12 14.99 33.78 15.21
C HIS A 12 16.51 33.77 15.03
N ILE A 13 17.14 32.68 15.46
CA ILE A 13 18.60 32.52 15.39
C ILE A 13 18.91 31.43 14.37
N ARG A 14 19.72 31.76 13.35
CA ARG A 14 20.31 30.76 12.45
C ARG A 14 21.60 30.24 13.07
N LEU A 15 21.67 28.93 13.29
CA LEU A 15 22.82 28.22 13.82
C LEU A 15 23.34 27.24 12.77
N SER A 16 24.65 27.08 12.72
CA SER A 16 25.31 26.02 11.95
C SER A 16 25.88 25.01 12.93
N PRO A 17 25.89 23.70 12.61
CA PRO A 17 26.48 22.69 13.47
C PRO A 17 27.93 23.03 13.83
N ASN A 18 28.28 22.89 15.12
CA ASN A 18 29.60 23.17 15.66
C ASN A 18 30.11 24.61 15.48
N GLN A 19 29.24 25.55 15.15
CA GLN A 19 29.57 26.98 15.09
C GLN A 19 28.87 27.71 16.24
N PRO A 20 29.59 28.06 17.33
CA PRO A 20 29.01 28.77 18.46
C PRO A 20 28.57 30.17 18.05
N LYS A 21 27.39 30.59 18.52
CA LYS A 21 26.95 31.98 18.46
C LYS A 21 26.97 32.60 19.84
N THR A 22 27.85 33.58 20.00
CA THR A 22 28.02 34.35 21.22
C THR A 22 27.02 35.50 21.27
N PHE A 23 26.41 35.67 22.43
CA PHE A 23 25.58 36.80 22.83
C PHE A 23 26.18 37.39 24.10
N ALA A 24 25.69 38.55 24.52
CA ALA A 24 26.29 39.35 25.60
C ALA A 24 26.70 38.52 26.84
N TRP A 25 25.77 37.73 27.39
CA TRP A 25 25.97 36.97 28.64
C TRP A 25 25.91 35.44 28.45
N TRP A 26 25.76 34.96 27.22
CA TRP A 26 25.59 33.54 26.93
C TRP A 26 26.06 33.17 25.52
N THR A 27 26.40 31.91 25.31
CA THR A 27 26.80 31.35 24.02
C THR A 27 25.94 30.14 23.72
N LEU A 28 25.44 30.05 22.49
CA LEU A 28 24.63 28.94 22.02
C LEU A 28 25.34 28.20 20.90
N THR A 29 25.48 26.89 21.07
CA THR A 29 26.10 26.03 20.08
C THR A 29 25.13 24.92 19.70
N LEU A 30 24.86 24.74 18.41
CA LEU A 30 24.22 23.54 17.89
C LEU A 30 25.28 22.44 17.82
N SER A 31 25.29 21.52 18.78
CA SER A 31 26.30 20.46 18.88
C SER A 31 26.05 19.32 17.91
N SER A 32 24.79 18.93 17.70
CA SER A 32 24.45 17.91 16.72
C SER A 32 23.03 18.10 16.22
N LEU A 33 22.83 17.65 14.98
CA LEU A 33 21.53 17.60 14.31
C LEU A 33 21.34 16.16 13.81
N GLY A 34 20.33 15.48 14.32
CA GLY A 34 19.88 14.18 13.84
C GLY A 34 18.68 14.35 12.92
N ALA A 35 18.78 13.79 11.72
CA ALA A 35 17.71 13.70 10.75
C ALA A 35 17.36 12.21 10.52
N PRO A 36 16.09 11.89 10.20
CA PRO A 36 15.75 10.54 9.77
C PRO A 36 16.53 10.18 8.48
N PRO A 37 16.77 8.89 8.19
CA PRO A 37 17.36 8.47 6.94
C PRO A 37 16.63 9.09 5.76
N THR A 38 17.31 9.97 5.01
CA THR A 38 16.72 10.73 3.92
C THR A 38 17.56 10.53 2.65
N PRO A 39 17.43 9.37 1.96
CA PRO A 39 18.28 9.03 0.80
C PRO A 39 18.15 9.99 -0.38
N VAL A 40 17.08 10.80 -0.38
CA VAL A 40 16.86 11.86 -1.36
C VAL A 40 17.90 12.97 -1.25
N LEU A 41 18.60 13.12 -0.11
CA LEU A 41 19.68 14.09 0.02
C LEU A 41 20.96 13.67 -0.71
N ASP A 42 21.07 12.39 -1.09
CA ASP A 42 22.20 11.82 -1.84
C ASP A 42 21.91 11.80 -3.36
N SER A 43 20.83 12.43 -3.83
CA SER A 43 20.53 12.50 -5.26
C SER A 43 21.31 13.61 -5.96
N THR A 44 21.64 13.39 -7.22
CA THR A 44 22.14 14.43 -8.11
C THR A 44 20.98 15.35 -8.56
N PHE A 45 21.26 16.64 -8.74
CA PHE A 45 20.29 17.63 -9.21
C PHE A 45 20.78 18.28 -10.49
N ILE A 46 19.85 18.67 -11.35
CA ILE A 46 20.07 19.37 -12.62
C ILE A 46 19.46 20.74 -12.50
N TRP A 47 20.16 21.76 -12.98
CA TRP A 47 19.71 23.15 -12.96
C TRP A 47 19.99 23.80 -14.32
N ASP A 48 18.98 24.49 -14.87
CA ASP A 48 19.02 25.17 -16.17
C ASP A 48 18.86 26.69 -16.00
N ASP A 49 19.59 27.25 -15.02
CA ASP A 49 19.53 28.64 -14.53
C ASP A 49 18.19 29.09 -13.90
N THR A 50 17.08 28.52 -14.35
CA THR A 50 15.70 28.90 -14.00
C THR A 50 15.03 27.84 -13.14
N GLU A 51 15.13 26.57 -13.54
CA GLU A 51 14.45 25.45 -12.90
C GLU A 51 15.47 24.42 -12.40
N THR A 52 15.15 23.79 -11.26
CA THR A 52 15.93 22.69 -10.71
C THR A 52 15.09 21.42 -10.73
N ALA A 53 15.69 20.32 -11.16
CA ALA A 53 15.09 18.99 -11.14
C ALA A 53 16.04 17.98 -10.50
N MET A 54 15.50 16.84 -10.06
CA MET A 54 16.33 15.71 -9.66
C MET A 54 16.84 14.99 -10.93
N ALA A 55 18.12 14.64 -10.96
CA ALA A 55 18.68 13.86 -12.05
C ALA A 55 18.23 12.39 -11.98
N PRO A 56 18.13 11.68 -13.11
CA PRO A 56 17.87 10.26 -13.09
C PRO A 56 19.08 9.48 -12.55
N ARG A 57 18.83 8.51 -11.66
CA ARG A 57 19.90 7.78 -10.93
C ARG A 57 20.86 6.96 -11.80
N LEU A 58 20.39 6.46 -12.95
CA LEU A 58 21.18 5.63 -13.88
C LEU A 58 21.51 6.36 -15.18
N TYR A 59 21.53 7.69 -15.14
CA TYR A 59 21.76 8.50 -16.32
C TYR A 59 23.23 8.87 -16.44
N ARG A 60 23.96 8.11 -17.26
CA ARG A 60 25.28 8.54 -17.73
C ARG A 60 25.05 9.56 -18.84
N LEU A 61 25.50 10.78 -18.58
CA LEU A 61 25.50 11.85 -19.57
C LEU A 61 26.52 11.50 -20.65
N PRO A 62 26.13 11.43 -21.94
CA PRO A 62 27.07 11.12 -23.01
C PRO A 62 28.09 12.25 -23.23
N LEU A 63 27.76 13.47 -22.80
CA LEU A 63 28.56 14.67 -22.91
C LEU A 63 28.61 15.36 -21.55
N ILE A 64 29.83 15.49 -20.99
CA ILE A 64 30.07 16.22 -19.75
C ILE A 64 31.09 17.32 -20.06
N CYS A 65 30.64 18.56 -19.92
CA CYS A 65 31.45 19.74 -20.17
C CYS A 65 31.79 20.41 -18.84
N ARG A 66 33.01 20.95 -18.71
CA ARG A 66 33.40 21.68 -17.48
C ARG A 66 32.81 23.08 -17.44
N ILE A 67 32.68 23.71 -18.60
CA ILE A 67 32.16 25.06 -18.75
C ILE A 67 31.05 25.13 -19.80
N PRO A 68 30.08 26.06 -19.66
CA PRO A 68 28.96 26.22 -20.59
C PRO A 68 29.41 26.50 -22.03
N GLU A 69 30.52 27.22 -22.23
CA GLU A 69 31.02 27.57 -23.56
C GLU A 69 31.56 26.35 -24.32
N GLU A 70 32.20 25.40 -23.64
CA GLU A 70 32.61 24.12 -24.26
C GLU A 70 31.40 23.33 -24.73
N ALA A 71 30.30 23.34 -23.96
CA ALA A 71 29.06 22.68 -24.33
C ALA A 71 28.44 23.31 -25.58
N ARG A 72 28.49 24.65 -25.70
CA ARG A 72 28.01 25.37 -26.90
C ARG A 72 28.84 25.07 -28.14
N ASN A 73 30.16 24.93 -27.96
CA ASN A 73 31.10 24.66 -29.04
C ASN A 73 31.31 23.15 -29.30
N MET A 74 30.65 22.27 -28.53
CA MET A 74 30.77 20.81 -28.62
C MET A 74 32.21 20.30 -28.49
N THR A 75 33.04 20.96 -27.67
CA THR A 75 34.46 20.62 -27.47
C THR A 75 34.71 19.76 -26.23
N CYS A 76 33.65 19.14 -25.70
CA CYS A 76 33.69 18.42 -24.44
C CYS A 76 34.25 17.00 -24.61
N GLU A 77 34.66 16.39 -23.50
CA GLU A 77 34.99 14.97 -23.47
C GLU A 77 33.71 14.15 -23.69
N ILE A 78 33.74 13.28 -24.69
CA ILE A 78 32.59 12.48 -25.13
C ILE A 78 32.74 11.06 -24.60
N GLU A 79 31.80 10.62 -23.78
CA GLU A 79 31.69 9.22 -23.34
C GLU A 79 30.37 8.64 -23.89
N GLU A 80 30.37 8.32 -25.18
CA GLU A 80 29.19 7.85 -25.89
C GLU A 80 29.09 6.32 -25.94
N ASP A 81 27.89 5.80 -25.65
CA ASP A 81 27.51 4.40 -25.88
C ASP A 81 26.76 4.29 -27.22
N CYS A 82 27.53 4.19 -28.31
CA CYS A 82 27.02 4.06 -29.67
C CYS A 82 27.33 2.68 -30.25
N LYS A 83 26.33 2.06 -30.87
CA LYS A 83 26.51 0.83 -31.64
C LYS A 83 26.59 1.15 -33.11
N CYS A 84 27.78 0.99 -33.69
CA CYS A 84 27.99 1.17 -35.11
C CYS A 84 28.08 -0.18 -35.82
N THR A 85 27.21 -0.39 -36.80
CA THR A 85 27.25 -1.56 -37.68
C THR A 85 27.85 -1.15 -39.03
N PRO A 86 28.92 -1.80 -39.49
CA PRO A 86 29.47 -1.53 -40.81
C PRO A 86 28.48 -1.99 -41.89
N ALA A 87 28.39 -1.24 -43.00
CA ALA A 87 27.67 -1.65 -44.20
C ALA A 87 28.46 -1.17 -45.43
N GLU A 88 28.26 -1.82 -46.58
CA GLU A 88 29.09 -1.67 -47.79
C GLU A 88 29.20 -0.23 -48.32
N VAL A 89 28.17 0.59 -48.13
CA VAL A 89 28.12 1.97 -48.67
C VAL A 89 28.08 3.03 -47.57
N LYS A 90 27.47 2.74 -46.40
CA LYS A 90 27.33 3.70 -45.31
C LYS A 90 27.23 3.01 -43.96
N MET A 91 28.14 3.34 -43.05
CA MET A 91 28.07 2.88 -41.67
C MET A 91 26.83 3.43 -40.97
N ARG A 92 26.10 2.58 -40.25
CA ARG A 92 24.94 2.98 -39.45
C ARG A 92 25.33 2.93 -37.97
N CYS A 93 25.40 4.10 -37.35
CA CYS A 93 25.57 4.21 -35.90
C CYS A 93 24.24 4.53 -35.24
N SER A 94 23.90 3.78 -34.20
CA SER A 94 22.76 4.03 -33.33
C SER A 94 23.28 4.35 -31.94
N CYS A 95 23.17 5.61 -31.56
CA CYS A 95 23.49 6.09 -30.22
C CYS A 95 22.23 6.15 -29.38
N LYS A 96 22.36 5.99 -28.07
CA LYS A 96 21.23 6.15 -27.16
C LYS A 96 20.88 7.63 -27.04
N GLU A 97 19.82 8.06 -27.72
CA GLU A 97 19.30 9.42 -27.57
C GLU A 97 18.78 9.63 -26.15
N SER A 98 19.28 10.67 -25.51
CA SER A 98 18.96 10.96 -24.12
C SER A 98 18.79 12.48 -23.98
N SER A 99 17.53 12.93 -23.88
CA SER A 99 17.19 14.35 -23.77
C SER A 99 16.95 14.72 -22.31
N LEU A 100 17.87 15.50 -21.74
CA LEU A 100 17.69 16.10 -20.41
C LEU A 100 16.43 16.96 -20.34
N THR A 101 16.14 17.72 -21.39
CA THR A 101 14.95 18.57 -21.48
C THR A 101 13.66 17.76 -21.44
N ALA A 102 13.63 16.60 -22.12
CA ALA A 102 12.47 15.70 -22.06
C ALA A 102 12.30 15.09 -20.67
N HIS A 103 13.41 14.78 -19.99
CA HIS A 103 13.37 14.28 -18.61
C HIS A 103 12.85 15.34 -17.63
N MET A 104 13.36 16.58 -17.72
CA MET A 104 12.91 17.69 -16.89
C MET A 104 11.38 17.86 -17.03
N ARG A 105 10.82 17.81 -18.25
CA ARG A 105 9.37 17.90 -18.50
C ARG A 105 8.50 16.82 -17.84
N HIS A 106 9.07 15.76 -17.27
CA HIS A 106 8.33 14.54 -16.89
C HIS A 106 8.29 14.20 -15.39
N HIS A 107 8.08 15.20 -14.52
CA HIS A 107 7.58 15.11 -13.12
C HIS A 107 8.60 15.24 -11.98
N ASP A 108 9.85 15.61 -12.25
CA ASP A 108 10.90 15.69 -11.22
C ASP A 108 11.39 17.12 -10.90
N TYR A 109 10.58 18.13 -11.23
CA TYR A 109 10.83 19.51 -10.82
C TYR A 109 10.66 19.74 -9.33
N LEU A 110 11.45 20.68 -8.81
CA LEU A 110 11.26 21.26 -7.50
C LEU A 110 10.17 22.35 -7.55
N PRO A 111 9.34 22.50 -6.48
CA PRO A 111 9.49 21.87 -5.18
C PRO A 111 8.94 20.43 -5.09
N GLN A 112 9.72 19.52 -4.52
CA GLN A 112 9.25 18.18 -4.15
C GLN A 112 8.90 18.16 -2.67
N LEU A 113 7.60 18.13 -2.38
CA LEU A 113 7.08 18.14 -1.01
C LEU A 113 6.72 16.71 -0.59
N ARG A 114 7.66 16.01 0.05
CA ARG A 114 7.50 14.64 0.56
C ARG A 114 7.22 14.65 2.06
N PRO A 115 6.67 13.57 2.64
CA PRO A 115 6.40 13.48 4.08
C PRO A 115 7.63 13.71 4.98
N ASN A 116 8.78 13.17 4.60
CA ASN A 116 10.03 13.21 5.36
C ASN A 116 10.97 14.36 4.96
N VAL A 117 10.82 14.92 3.75
CA VAL A 117 11.67 16.00 3.25
C VAL A 117 10.93 16.87 2.23
N GLU A 118 11.06 18.18 2.37
CA GLU A 118 10.61 19.17 1.40
C GLU A 118 11.84 19.74 0.70
N LEU A 119 11.98 19.46 -0.59
CA LEU A 119 13.03 20.03 -1.43
C LEU A 119 12.48 21.27 -2.13
N MET A 120 13.19 22.39 -2.01
CA MET A 120 12.79 23.69 -2.55
C MET A 120 13.99 24.38 -3.17
N THR A 121 13.76 25.19 -4.19
CA THR A 121 14.79 26.08 -4.75
C THR A 121 14.43 27.51 -4.40
N ASN A 122 15.40 28.31 -3.97
CA ASN A 122 15.27 29.75 -3.81
C ASN A 122 16.56 30.43 -4.26
N GLN A 123 16.47 31.38 -5.21
CA GLN A 123 17.61 32.16 -5.71
C GLN A 123 18.83 31.27 -6.06
N SER A 124 18.59 30.20 -6.82
CA SER A 124 19.61 29.23 -7.26
C SER A 124 20.24 28.38 -6.15
N GLN A 125 19.72 28.44 -4.92
CA GLN A 125 20.12 27.58 -3.82
C GLN A 125 19.06 26.50 -3.57
N LEU A 126 19.52 25.26 -3.47
CA LEU A 126 18.71 24.11 -3.10
C LEU A 126 18.61 24.01 -1.58
N PHE A 127 17.38 23.95 -1.07
CA PHE A 127 17.08 23.80 0.34
C PHE A 127 16.31 22.51 0.58
N ALA A 128 16.73 21.76 1.61
CA ALA A 128 15.99 20.64 2.14
C ALA A 128 15.45 21.00 3.53
N ARG A 129 14.13 20.91 3.69
CA ARG A 129 13.46 21.06 4.98
C ARG A 129 12.96 19.70 5.45
N ILE A 130 13.27 19.36 6.70
CA ILE A 130 12.86 18.10 7.32
C ILE A 130 11.73 18.40 8.32
N PRO A 131 10.46 18.15 7.95
CA PRO A 131 9.31 18.53 8.77
C PRO A 131 9.04 17.58 9.93
N GLN A 132 9.53 16.33 9.87
CA GLN A 132 9.21 15.26 10.81
C GLN A 132 10.48 14.70 11.45
N LEU A 133 10.42 14.44 12.75
CA LEU A 133 11.49 13.80 13.52
C LEU A 133 12.88 14.49 13.52
N PRO A 134 13.03 15.82 13.38
CA PRO A 134 14.34 16.43 13.58
C PRO A 134 14.71 16.40 15.06
N THR A 135 15.93 15.97 15.37
CA THR A 135 16.50 16.05 16.71
C THR A 135 17.67 17.01 16.70
N ALA A 136 17.75 17.90 17.68
CA ALA A 136 18.83 18.86 17.80
C ALA A 136 19.34 18.89 19.24
N LYS A 137 20.65 18.86 19.42
CA LYS A 137 21.30 19.06 20.72
C LYS A 137 21.94 20.44 20.74
N PHE A 138 21.48 21.25 21.69
CA PHE A 138 22.03 22.58 21.93
C PHE A 138 22.88 22.57 23.20
N VAL A 139 24.01 23.24 23.14
CA VAL A 139 24.85 23.52 24.30
C VAL A 139 24.74 25.01 24.57
N LEU A 140 24.21 25.33 25.75
CA LEU A 140 24.11 26.69 26.26
C LEU A 140 25.22 26.91 27.28
N HIS A 141 26.10 27.86 27.02
CA HIS A 141 27.11 28.31 27.96
C HIS A 141 26.70 29.68 28.50
N VAL A 142 26.48 29.80 29.81
CA VAL A 142 26.05 31.04 30.47
C VAL A 142 27.20 31.57 31.31
N GLN A 143 27.50 32.86 31.19
CA GLN A 143 28.49 33.52 32.05
C GLN A 143 27.84 33.92 33.38
N GLY A 144 28.44 33.52 34.51
CA GLY A 144 27.94 33.84 35.86
C GLY A 144 27.07 32.75 36.49
N THR A 145 26.23 33.13 37.45
CA THR A 145 25.36 32.21 38.19
C THR A 145 24.01 32.07 37.50
N PHE A 146 23.66 30.84 37.12
CA PHE A 146 22.41 30.53 36.41
C PHE A 146 21.52 29.64 37.28
N GLN A 147 20.39 30.18 37.75
CA GLN A 147 19.33 29.41 38.41
C GLN A 147 18.19 29.16 37.41
N THR A 148 17.82 27.91 37.21
CA THR A 148 16.77 27.51 36.27
C THR A 148 15.63 26.80 36.97
N THR A 149 14.41 27.05 36.51
CA THR A 149 13.21 26.31 36.91
C THR A 149 12.55 25.75 35.66
N SER A 150 12.13 24.49 35.71
CA SER A 150 11.39 23.87 34.60
C SER A 150 9.95 24.35 34.64
N LEU A 151 9.56 25.15 33.64
CA LEU A 151 8.19 25.61 33.43
C LEU A 151 7.57 24.78 32.32
N VAL A 152 6.75 23.79 32.69
CA VAL A 152 5.88 23.09 31.74
C VAL A 152 4.58 23.89 31.65
N SER A 153 4.18 24.28 30.43
CA SER A 153 2.92 24.98 30.22
C SER A 153 1.74 24.11 30.70
N ASP A 154 0.79 24.70 31.43
CA ASP A 154 -0.47 24.05 31.78
C ASP A 154 -1.53 24.23 30.65
N ALA A 155 -1.10 24.69 29.47
CA ALA A 155 -1.96 24.80 28.30
C ALA A 155 -2.48 23.44 27.85
N VAL A 156 -3.73 23.42 27.41
CA VAL A 156 -4.40 22.24 26.84
C VAL A 156 -4.55 22.48 25.36
N CYS A 157 -4.00 21.58 24.55
CA CYS A 157 -4.12 21.62 23.10
C CYS A 157 -4.99 20.47 22.60
N THR A 158 -5.88 20.78 21.67
CA THR A 158 -6.85 19.85 21.11
C THR A 158 -6.85 19.93 19.59
N ILE A 159 -6.99 18.76 18.97
CA ILE A 159 -7.15 18.59 17.52
C ILE A 159 -8.35 17.67 17.32
N GLU A 160 -9.25 18.06 16.43
CA GLU A 160 -10.41 17.26 16.05
C GLU A 160 -10.00 16.15 15.07
N ASN A 161 -10.81 15.11 14.94
CA ASN A 161 -10.57 14.05 13.96
C ASN A 161 -10.62 14.64 12.54
N THR A 162 -9.71 14.20 11.67
CA THR A 162 -9.59 14.76 10.32
C THR A 162 -9.43 13.68 9.26
N HIS A 163 -9.66 14.06 8.00
CA HIS A 163 -9.49 13.17 6.86
C HIS A 163 -8.23 13.52 6.06
N CYS A 164 -7.47 12.52 5.61
CA CYS A 164 -6.33 12.70 4.73
C CYS A 164 -6.71 12.45 3.26
N GLN A 165 -6.09 13.17 2.33
CA GLN A 165 -6.29 12.98 0.90
C GLN A 165 -4.95 12.84 0.19
N GLY A 166 -4.90 11.99 -0.83
CA GLY A 166 -3.73 11.82 -1.67
C GLY A 166 -3.60 10.40 -2.21
N CYS A 167 -2.36 9.93 -2.33
CA CYS A 167 -2.06 8.64 -2.93
C CYS A 167 -1.25 7.78 -1.97
N TYR A 168 -1.48 6.47 -2.01
CA TYR A 168 -0.65 5.49 -1.32
C TYR A 168 0.47 4.99 -2.25
N LYS A 169 1.57 4.46 -1.67
CA LYS A 169 2.78 3.98 -2.35
C LYS A 169 3.40 5.00 -3.34
N ARG A 170 3.35 6.30 -3.00
CA ARG A 170 3.88 7.39 -3.83
C ARG A 170 4.75 8.33 -3.00
N PRO A 171 5.84 8.88 -3.57
CA PRO A 171 6.69 9.85 -2.89
C PRO A 171 5.96 11.10 -2.36
N LYS A 172 4.93 11.57 -3.08
CA LYS A 172 4.10 12.71 -2.67
C LYS A 172 3.21 12.38 -1.46
N GLY A 173 2.89 11.10 -1.28
CA GLY A 173 2.08 10.58 -0.19
C GLY A 173 0.66 11.15 -0.11
N ALA A 174 0.12 11.10 1.11
CA ALA A 174 -1.14 11.70 1.51
C ALA A 174 -0.88 12.98 2.32
N SER A 175 -1.86 13.87 2.37
CA SER A 175 -1.80 15.06 3.21
C SER A 175 -3.10 15.26 3.97
N ALA A 176 -3.01 15.70 5.22
CA ALA A 176 -4.12 16.09 6.07
C ALA A 176 -3.89 17.51 6.58
N THR A 177 -4.97 18.28 6.70
CA THR A 177 -4.93 19.61 7.32
C THR A 177 -5.49 19.47 8.73
N VAL A 178 -4.61 19.56 9.73
CA VAL A 178 -4.98 19.50 11.14
C VAL A 178 -5.16 20.91 11.69
N THR A 179 -6.25 21.16 12.40
CA THR A 179 -6.51 22.47 13.03
C THR A 179 -6.25 22.35 14.52
N CYS A 180 -5.17 22.98 15.00
CA CYS A 180 -4.81 22.92 16.41
C CYS A 180 -5.35 24.11 17.20
N LYS A 181 -6.14 23.82 18.25
CA LYS A 181 -6.66 24.79 19.22
C LYS A 181 -5.89 24.69 20.53
N SER A 182 -5.63 25.82 21.18
CA SER A 182 -5.00 25.91 22.51
C SER A 182 -5.86 26.69 23.49
N SER A 183 -5.83 26.34 24.77
CA SER A 183 -6.45 27.13 25.85
C SER A 183 -5.78 28.50 26.06
N THR A 184 -4.53 28.67 25.62
CA THR A 184 -3.77 29.93 25.68
C THR A 184 -3.66 30.58 24.31
N ALA A 185 -3.24 31.86 24.27
CA ALA A 185 -3.25 32.67 23.05
C ALA A 185 -2.42 32.08 21.90
N LYS A 186 -1.23 31.55 22.20
CA LYS A 186 -0.29 31.00 21.22
C LYS A 186 0.62 29.96 21.87
N GLU A 187 0.64 28.76 21.33
CA GLU A 187 1.53 27.67 21.74
C GLU A 187 2.03 26.88 20.53
N ASN A 188 3.05 26.05 20.76
CA ASN A 188 3.45 25.00 19.83
C ASN A 188 3.12 23.66 20.47
N ALA A 189 2.38 22.81 19.76
CA ALA A 189 2.05 21.46 20.21
C ALA A 189 2.86 20.42 19.43
N GLU A 190 3.31 19.39 20.14
CA GLU A 190 3.86 18.19 19.54
C GLU A 190 2.72 17.20 19.24
N ILE A 191 2.64 16.79 17.98
CA ILE A 191 1.78 15.71 17.51
C ILE A 191 2.64 14.46 17.35
N ARG A 192 2.17 13.34 17.89
CA ARG A 192 2.77 12.02 17.73
C ARG A 192 1.77 11.06 17.12
N CYS A 193 2.11 10.39 16.02
CA CYS A 193 1.31 9.41 15.32
C CYS A 193 2.16 8.14 15.12
N GLY A 194 2.04 7.16 16.02
CA GLY A 194 2.98 6.04 16.09
C GLY A 194 4.40 6.52 16.36
N ASP A 195 5.33 6.17 15.47
CA ASP A 195 6.75 6.57 15.54
C ASP A 195 7.03 7.96 14.95
N ASN A 196 6.06 8.56 14.26
CA ASN A 196 6.22 9.88 13.66
C ASN A 196 5.86 10.97 14.66
N SER A 197 6.72 12.00 14.78
CA SER A 197 6.42 13.21 15.56
C SER A 197 6.76 14.49 14.80
N PHE A 198 5.96 15.52 15.03
CA PHE A 198 6.14 16.84 14.44
C PHE A 198 5.45 17.92 15.29
N THR A 199 5.88 19.17 15.11
CA THR A 199 5.39 20.31 15.89
C THR A 199 4.51 21.21 15.03
N VAL A 200 3.37 21.64 15.58
CA VAL A 200 2.43 22.57 14.92
C VAL A 200 2.12 23.78 15.82
N PRO A 201 1.90 24.97 15.24
CA PRO A 201 1.38 26.11 15.99
C PRO A 201 -0.09 25.92 16.35
N CYS A 202 -0.47 26.39 17.53
CA CYS A 202 -1.83 26.33 18.06
C CYS A 202 -2.23 27.69 18.64
N THR A 203 -3.49 28.08 18.44
CA THR A 203 -4.07 29.34 18.96
C THR A 203 -5.47 29.10 19.50
N LYS A 204 -6.03 30.06 20.24
CA LYS A 204 -7.43 29.95 20.73
C LYS A 204 -8.45 29.75 19.61
N ASN A 205 -8.23 30.40 18.47
CA ASN A 205 -9.15 30.34 17.32
C ASN A 205 -8.93 29.10 16.45
N GLY A 206 -7.86 28.35 16.68
CA GLY A 206 -7.44 27.25 15.81
C GLY A 206 -6.49 27.72 14.71
N THR A 207 -5.42 26.97 14.50
CA THR A 207 -4.48 27.24 13.40
C THR A 207 -4.35 26.00 12.51
N PRO A 208 -4.66 26.11 11.20
CA PRO A 208 -4.53 24.98 10.28
C PRO A 208 -3.05 24.73 9.96
N SER A 209 -2.64 23.48 10.04
CA SER A 209 -1.30 23.00 9.70
C SER A 209 -1.42 21.81 8.76
N LYS A 210 -0.66 21.83 7.67
CA LYS A 210 -0.67 20.74 6.68
C LYS A 210 0.41 19.72 7.04
N SER A 211 -0.01 18.48 7.30
CA SER A 211 0.86 17.36 7.57
C SER A 211 0.83 16.39 6.39
N ARG A 212 1.99 15.83 6.04
CA ARG A 212 2.12 14.83 4.97
C ARG A 212 2.50 13.48 5.56
N PHE A 213 1.96 12.42 4.98
CA PHE A 213 2.13 11.05 5.45
C PHE A 213 2.42 10.15 4.25
N TYR A 214 3.32 9.19 4.47
CA TYR A 214 3.48 8.07 3.57
C TYR A 214 2.51 6.96 4.00
N ALA A 215 1.93 6.26 3.03
CA ALA A 215 0.95 5.21 3.26
C ALA A 215 1.18 4.09 2.25
N ASP A 216 1.19 2.84 2.70
CA ASP A 216 1.38 1.68 1.84
C ASP A 216 0.07 1.07 1.33
N THR A 217 -1.05 1.43 1.96
CA THR A 217 -2.38 0.88 1.68
C THR A 217 -3.38 1.97 1.30
N ALA A 218 -4.44 1.57 0.59
CA ALA A 218 -5.51 2.49 0.22
C ALA A 218 -6.29 3.01 1.44
N ARG A 219 -6.53 2.16 2.44
CA ARG A 219 -7.15 2.56 3.71
C ARG A 219 -6.06 3.09 4.63
N PHE A 220 -6.13 4.38 4.96
CA PHE A 220 -5.21 5.04 5.88
C PHE A 220 -5.91 5.30 7.22
N LEU A 221 -5.26 4.88 8.30
CA LEU A 221 -5.68 5.15 9.68
C LEU A 221 -4.43 5.46 10.50
N ALA A 222 -4.35 6.67 11.06
CA ALA A 222 -3.32 7.06 12.00
C ALA A 222 -3.95 7.54 13.29
N ILE A 223 -3.61 6.87 14.39
CA ILE A 223 -4.02 7.26 15.75
C ILE A 223 -2.94 8.17 16.31
N CYS A 224 -3.33 9.39 16.64
CA CYS A 224 -2.40 10.45 17.01
C CYS A 224 -2.71 11.00 18.42
N THR A 225 -1.68 11.55 19.06
CA THR A 225 -1.81 12.31 20.30
C THR A 225 -1.18 13.69 20.13
N VAL A 226 -1.88 14.73 20.56
CA VAL A 226 -1.39 16.11 20.59
C VAL A 226 -1.20 16.56 22.03
N HIS A 227 -0.11 17.29 22.29
CA HIS A 227 0.12 17.94 23.58
C HIS A 227 1.00 19.19 23.43
N CYS A 228 0.69 20.23 24.20
CA CYS A 228 1.53 21.43 24.38
C CYS A 228 1.87 21.67 25.87
N GLY A 229 1.33 20.84 26.74
CA GLY A 229 1.51 20.87 28.18
C GLY A 229 1.46 19.46 28.75
N LYS A 230 0.95 19.31 29.97
CA LYS A 230 0.85 17.99 30.64
C LYS A 230 -0.26 17.12 30.08
N VAL A 231 -1.34 17.73 29.58
CA VAL A 231 -2.52 17.03 29.08
C VAL A 231 -2.29 16.58 27.65
N ARG A 232 -2.58 15.30 27.38
CA ARG A 232 -2.55 14.69 26.04
C ARG A 232 -3.96 14.50 25.53
N HIS A 233 -4.22 14.94 24.31
CA HIS A 233 -5.49 14.72 23.62
C HIS A 233 -5.29 13.74 22.47
N ARG A 234 -6.13 12.70 22.39
CA ARG A 234 -6.09 11.68 21.33
C ARG A 234 -7.05 12.06 20.20
N PHE A 235 -6.62 11.87 18.96
CA PHE A 235 -7.43 12.11 17.77
C PHE A 235 -7.01 11.15 16.65
N GLU A 236 -7.84 11.05 15.61
CA GLU A 236 -7.66 10.11 14.52
C GLU A 236 -7.60 10.85 13.17
N ILE A 237 -6.70 10.38 12.31
CA ILE A 237 -6.60 10.79 10.92
C ILE A 237 -6.96 9.58 10.06
N THR A 238 -8.05 9.68 9.31
CA THR A 238 -8.55 8.59 8.47
C THR A 238 -8.54 8.98 7.00
N GLY A 239 -8.45 8.02 6.09
CA GLY A 239 -8.88 8.29 4.72
C GLY A 239 -8.75 7.15 3.75
N ILE A 240 -9.33 7.35 2.57
CA ILE A 240 -9.22 6.43 1.43
C ILE A 240 -8.36 7.11 0.37
N LEU A 241 -7.19 6.53 0.12
CA LEU A 241 -6.16 7.06 -0.77
C LEU A 241 -6.27 6.42 -2.15
N HIS A 242 -6.00 7.21 -3.18
CA HIS A 242 -6.07 6.74 -4.56
C HIS A 242 -4.78 6.03 -4.98
N TYR A 243 -4.94 4.95 -5.76
CA TYR A 243 -3.85 4.36 -6.51
C TYR A 243 -3.69 5.10 -7.84
N THR A 244 -2.45 5.46 -8.17
CA THR A 244 -2.14 6.18 -9.42
C THR A 244 -0.93 5.59 -10.15
N GLY A 245 -0.51 4.38 -9.78
CA GLY A 245 0.56 3.68 -10.49
C GLY A 245 0.05 3.10 -11.82
N SER A 246 0.93 2.97 -12.81
CA SER A 246 0.65 2.14 -13.97
C SER A 246 1.33 0.77 -13.79
N ILE A 247 0.54 -0.29 -13.99
CA ILE A 247 1.03 -1.68 -13.90
C ILE A 247 2.15 -1.92 -14.92
N SER A 248 2.04 -1.32 -16.11
CA SER A 248 3.07 -1.41 -17.15
C SER A 248 4.43 -0.84 -16.70
N MET A 249 4.44 0.32 -16.04
CA MET A 249 5.68 0.94 -15.57
C MET A 249 6.28 0.18 -14.39
N ALA A 250 5.46 -0.45 -13.55
CA ALA A 250 5.92 -1.33 -12.48
C ALA A 250 6.60 -2.60 -13.05
N ILE A 251 6.02 -3.21 -14.09
CA ILE A 251 6.60 -4.38 -14.77
C ILE A 251 7.91 -4.02 -15.47
N THR A 252 7.98 -2.90 -16.18
CA THR A 252 9.23 -2.46 -16.85
C THR A 252 10.34 -2.20 -15.84
N ARG A 253 10.05 -1.60 -14.69
CA ARG A 253 11.03 -1.39 -13.61
C ARG A 253 11.51 -2.69 -12.98
N LEU A 254 10.62 -3.67 -12.84
CA LEU A 254 10.95 -5.00 -12.33
C LEU A 254 11.91 -5.74 -13.28
N ILE A 255 11.65 -5.68 -14.59
CA ILE A 255 12.51 -6.28 -15.62
C ILE A 255 13.88 -5.59 -15.67
N ASN A 256 13.91 -4.28 -15.43
CA ASN A 256 15.15 -3.49 -15.44
C ASN A 256 15.94 -3.53 -14.12
N GLY A 257 15.46 -4.22 -13.08
CA GLY A 257 16.17 -4.36 -11.80
C GLY A 257 16.28 -3.08 -10.96
N GLU A 258 15.42 -2.08 -11.19
CA GLU A 258 15.42 -0.82 -10.42
C GLU A 258 14.73 -1.00 -9.06
N SER A 259 15.38 -1.66 -8.10
CA SER A 259 14.86 -1.76 -6.72
C SER A 259 15.28 -0.55 -5.89
N VAL A 260 14.32 0.28 -5.49
CA VAL A 260 14.53 1.43 -4.60
C VAL A 260 13.82 1.17 -3.29
N VAL A 261 14.51 1.36 -2.17
CA VAL A 261 14.01 1.16 -0.78
C VAL A 261 12.76 2.01 -0.46
N PHE A 262 12.38 2.97 -1.31
CA PHE A 262 11.17 3.79 -1.17
C PHE A 262 10.28 3.85 -2.42
N SER A 263 10.51 2.97 -3.38
CA SER A 263 9.51 2.60 -4.37
C SER A 263 9.62 1.11 -4.60
N GLU A 264 9.27 0.39 -3.55
CA GLU A 264 8.85 -1.00 -3.64
C GLU A 264 7.81 -1.12 -4.75
N ILE A 265 7.90 -2.20 -5.49
CA ILE A 265 7.05 -2.58 -6.61
C ILE A 265 5.58 -2.17 -6.31
N ASN A 266 5.11 -1.12 -7.01
CA ASN A 266 3.81 -0.50 -6.77
C ASN A 266 2.69 -1.37 -7.35
N LEU A 267 2.40 -2.51 -6.75
CA LEU A 267 1.21 -3.29 -7.07
C LEU A 267 0.00 -2.68 -6.34
N PRO A 268 -1.17 -2.60 -7.01
CA PRO A 268 -2.40 -2.23 -6.34
C PRO A 268 -2.64 -3.16 -5.15
N ASP A 269 -3.21 -2.63 -4.07
CA ASP A 269 -3.67 -3.46 -2.96
C ASP A 269 -4.83 -4.34 -3.42
N ILE A 270 -4.49 -5.56 -3.82
CA ILE A 270 -5.43 -6.58 -4.28
C ILE A 270 -5.79 -7.57 -3.17
N SER A 271 -5.23 -7.43 -1.96
CA SER A 271 -5.47 -8.37 -0.85
C SER A 271 -6.97 -8.60 -0.64
N HIS A 272 -7.71 -7.49 -0.59
CA HIS A 272 -9.16 -7.49 -0.42
C HIS A 272 -9.93 -8.06 -1.63
N ILE A 273 -9.39 -7.97 -2.85
CA ILE A 273 -10.03 -8.54 -4.04
C ILE A 273 -9.78 -10.05 -4.09
N VAL A 274 -8.56 -10.47 -3.77
CA VAL A 274 -8.15 -11.88 -3.72
C VAL A 274 -8.93 -12.62 -2.63
N ASP A 275 -9.11 -12.04 -1.44
CA ASP A 275 -9.88 -12.67 -0.36
C ASP A 275 -11.34 -12.90 -0.75
N VAL A 276 -11.97 -11.91 -1.39
CA VAL A 276 -13.35 -12.04 -1.89
C VAL A 276 -13.44 -13.09 -2.99
N PHE A 277 -12.47 -13.13 -3.92
CA PHE A 277 -12.45 -14.09 -5.02
C PHE A 277 -12.18 -15.53 -4.54
N LEU A 278 -11.25 -15.72 -3.59
CA LEU A 278 -10.94 -17.02 -3.00
C LEU A 278 -12.12 -17.54 -2.17
N ASN A 279 -12.79 -16.67 -1.42
CA ASN A 279 -13.96 -17.07 -0.64
C ASN A 279 -15.15 -17.44 -1.56
N TRP A 280 -15.36 -16.68 -2.64
CA TRP A 280 -16.41 -16.99 -3.61
C TRP A 280 -16.13 -18.25 -4.43
N SER A 281 -14.89 -18.46 -4.87
CA SER A 281 -14.49 -19.69 -5.59
C SER A 281 -14.53 -20.93 -4.69
N GLY A 282 -14.14 -20.81 -3.41
CA GLY A 282 -14.25 -21.88 -2.43
C GLY A 282 -15.70 -22.30 -2.17
N THR A 283 -16.61 -21.33 -1.99
CA THR A 283 -18.06 -21.61 -1.82
C THR A 283 -18.69 -22.20 -3.09
N LEU A 284 -18.26 -21.78 -4.28
CA LEU A 284 -18.72 -22.35 -5.54
C LEU A 284 -18.24 -23.79 -5.75
N LEU A 285 -16.99 -24.11 -5.44
CA LEU A 285 -16.47 -25.48 -5.47
C LEU A 285 -17.20 -26.42 -4.50
N LEU A 286 -17.49 -25.93 -3.29
CA LEU A 286 -18.21 -26.69 -2.27
C LEU A 286 -19.64 -27.01 -2.70
N THR A 287 -20.35 -26.03 -3.29
CA THR A 287 -21.70 -26.24 -3.80
C THR A 287 -21.74 -27.21 -4.98
N VAL A 288 -20.81 -27.08 -5.95
CA VAL A 288 -20.67 -28.04 -7.06
C VAL A 288 -20.37 -29.45 -6.53
N GLY A 289 -19.49 -29.58 -5.53
CA GLY A 289 -19.18 -30.85 -4.89
C GLY A 289 -20.40 -31.50 -4.21
N LEU A 290 -21.20 -30.72 -3.47
CA LEU A 290 -22.44 -31.19 -2.85
C LEU A 290 -23.48 -31.64 -3.87
N VAL A 291 -23.65 -30.89 -4.95
CA VAL A 291 -24.59 -31.24 -6.02
C VAL A 291 -24.14 -32.53 -6.73
N ALA A 292 -22.86 -32.67 -7.05
CA ALA A 292 -22.31 -33.89 -7.64
C ALA A 292 -22.45 -35.10 -6.71
N ALA A 293 -22.23 -34.93 -5.40
CA ALA A 293 -22.44 -35.96 -4.40
C ALA A 293 -23.92 -36.37 -4.32
N ALA A 294 -24.85 -35.42 -4.34
CA ALA A 294 -26.29 -35.69 -4.32
C ALA A 294 -26.75 -36.44 -5.59
N PHE A 295 -26.25 -36.07 -6.77
CA PHE A 295 -26.51 -36.82 -8.01
C PHE A 295 -25.92 -38.23 -7.97
N SER A 296 -24.71 -38.38 -7.42
CA SER A 296 -24.07 -39.70 -7.28
C SER A 296 -24.84 -40.59 -6.30
N LEU A 297 -25.28 -40.03 -5.16
CA LEU A 297 -26.05 -40.75 -4.16
C LEU A 297 -27.42 -41.18 -4.69
N THR A 298 -28.11 -40.29 -5.41
CA THR A 298 -29.40 -40.62 -6.04
C THR A 298 -29.25 -41.69 -7.12
N TYR A 299 -28.20 -41.63 -7.94
CA TYR A 299 -27.89 -42.67 -8.92
C TYR A 299 -27.64 -44.03 -8.28
N LEU A 300 -26.82 -44.09 -7.22
CA LEU A 300 -26.53 -45.33 -6.49
C LEU A 300 -27.79 -45.92 -5.83
N CYS A 301 -28.63 -45.08 -5.23
CA CYS A 301 -29.89 -45.52 -4.61
C CYS A 301 -30.88 -46.12 -5.63
N ILE A 302 -31.00 -45.50 -6.82
CA ILE A 302 -31.87 -45.99 -7.89
C ILE A 302 -31.32 -47.30 -8.47
N ALA A 303 -30.01 -47.37 -8.74
CA ALA A 303 -29.37 -48.57 -9.29
C ALA A 303 -29.51 -49.79 -8.36
N ASN A 304 -29.24 -49.62 -7.06
CA ASN A 304 -29.41 -50.71 -6.09
C ASN A 304 -30.86 -51.12 -5.90
N SER A 305 -31.80 -50.18 -5.94
CA SER A 305 -33.23 -50.48 -5.84
C SER A 305 -33.72 -51.29 -7.03
N PHE A 306 -33.26 -50.98 -8.25
CA PHE A 306 -33.62 -51.72 -9.46
C PHE A 306 -33.11 -53.17 -9.42
N VAL A 307 -31.87 -53.39 -8.98
CA VAL A 307 -31.27 -54.73 -8.83
C VAL A 307 -32.02 -55.57 -7.79
N LEU A 308 -32.37 -55.00 -6.64
CA LEU A 308 -33.13 -55.68 -5.58
C LEU A 308 -34.55 -56.04 -6.02
N VAL A 309 -35.24 -55.15 -6.75
CA VAL A 309 -36.58 -55.43 -7.29
C VAL A 309 -36.51 -56.52 -8.37
N PHE A 310 -35.51 -56.48 -9.26
CA PHE A 310 -35.34 -57.49 -10.30
C PHE A 310 -35.03 -58.87 -9.71
N LEU A 311 -34.13 -58.98 -8.73
CA LEU A 311 -33.84 -60.21 -8.00
C LEU A 311 -35.06 -60.78 -7.27
N ARG A 312 -35.89 -59.91 -6.67
CA ARG A 312 -37.13 -60.33 -6.02
C ARG A 312 -38.16 -60.85 -7.02
N MET A 313 -38.23 -60.25 -8.21
CA MET A 313 -39.12 -60.68 -9.29
C MET A 313 -38.66 -62.00 -9.91
N THR A 314 -37.36 -62.19 -10.15
CA THR A 314 -36.83 -63.46 -10.67
C THR A 314 -36.99 -64.59 -9.67
N PHE A 315 -36.77 -64.35 -8.38
CA PHE A 315 -37.03 -65.36 -7.33
C PHE A 315 -38.52 -65.76 -7.26
N ARG A 316 -39.43 -64.79 -7.37
CA ARG A 316 -40.88 -65.06 -7.46
C ARG A 316 -41.26 -65.84 -8.72
N PHE A 317 -40.60 -65.57 -9.83
CA PHE A 317 -40.84 -66.28 -11.09
C PHE A 317 -40.33 -67.73 -11.02
N LEU A 318 -39.12 -67.95 -10.46
CA LEU A 318 -38.55 -69.28 -10.27
C LEU A 318 -39.38 -70.12 -9.27
N THR A 319 -39.85 -69.53 -8.18
CA THR A 319 -40.76 -70.21 -7.24
C THR A 319 -42.10 -70.55 -7.90
N PHE A 320 -42.64 -69.67 -8.74
CA PHE A 320 -43.85 -69.98 -9.51
C PHE A 320 -43.64 -71.15 -10.47
N ILE A 321 -42.51 -71.20 -11.19
CA ILE A 321 -42.15 -72.33 -12.06
C ILE A 321 -42.00 -73.62 -11.25
N ALA A 322 -41.33 -73.59 -10.10
CA ALA A 322 -41.17 -74.76 -9.24
C ALA A 322 -42.51 -75.27 -8.67
N ILE A 323 -43.41 -74.37 -8.32
CA ILE A 323 -44.76 -74.72 -7.86
C ILE A 323 -45.57 -75.31 -9.03
N ALA A 324 -45.54 -74.68 -10.21
CA ALA A 324 -46.25 -75.16 -11.39
C ALA A 324 -45.72 -76.52 -11.88
N SER A 325 -44.42 -76.77 -11.83
CA SER A 325 -43.82 -78.07 -12.16
C SER A 325 -44.21 -79.15 -11.16
N PHE A 326 -44.30 -78.81 -9.86
CA PHE A 326 -44.83 -79.71 -8.83
C PHE A 326 -46.31 -80.05 -9.08
N TYR A 327 -47.14 -79.06 -9.44
CA TYR A 327 -48.52 -79.29 -9.83
C TYR A 327 -48.64 -80.19 -11.08
N LEU A 328 -47.82 -79.97 -12.11
CA LEU A 328 -47.80 -80.80 -13.32
C LEU A 328 -47.35 -82.25 -13.05
N LEU A 329 -46.39 -82.47 -12.15
CA LEU A 329 -45.95 -83.80 -11.70
C LEU A 329 -47.00 -84.53 -10.84
N CYS A 330 -47.94 -83.80 -10.21
CA CYS A 330 -49.05 -84.40 -9.45
C CYS A 330 -50.29 -84.74 -10.31
N ILE A 331 -50.39 -84.26 -11.55
CA ILE A 331 -51.53 -84.55 -12.45
C ILE A 331 -51.65 -86.03 -12.88
N PRO A 332 -50.57 -86.80 -13.15
CA PRO A 332 -50.74 -88.20 -13.56
C PRO A 332 -51.11 -89.14 -12.40
N LEU A 333 -51.07 -88.68 -11.14
CA LEU A 333 -51.49 -89.48 -9.97
C LEU A 333 -52.99 -89.37 -9.64
N ARG A 334 -53.72 -88.38 -10.21
CA ARG A 334 -55.18 -88.24 -10.01
C ARG A 334 -56.05 -88.86 -11.12
N LEU A 335 -55.47 -89.20 -12.27
CA LEU A 335 -56.20 -89.77 -13.42
C LEU A 335 -56.35 -91.30 -13.40
N SER A 336 -55.81 -92.01 -12.40
CA SER A 336 -56.03 -93.47 -12.26
C SER A 336 -57.30 -93.84 -11.45
N THR A 337 -58.00 -92.84 -10.88
CA THR A 337 -59.11 -93.03 -9.92
C THR A 337 -60.51 -92.66 -10.42
N GLN A 338 -60.73 -92.48 -11.74
CA GLN A 338 -62.08 -92.37 -12.31
C GLN A 338 -62.24 -93.26 -13.55
N ARG A 339 -61.92 -94.55 -13.37
CA ARG A 339 -62.65 -95.64 -14.05
C ARG A 339 -64.00 -95.81 -13.33
N PHE A 340 -65.04 -96.06 -14.12
CA PHE A 340 -66.40 -96.51 -13.78
C PHE A 340 -67.51 -95.44 -13.73
N THR A 341 -68.60 -95.78 -14.44
CA THR A 341 -69.93 -95.15 -14.56
C THR A 341 -70.02 -94.05 -15.64
N THR A 342 -70.89 -94.06 -16.67
CA THR A 342 -72.09 -94.83 -17.07
C THR A 342 -72.42 -94.40 -18.52
N LYS A 343 -72.44 -95.31 -19.52
CA LYS A 343 -73.61 -95.94 -20.19
C LYS A 343 -74.72 -94.99 -20.72
N SER A 344 -74.80 -94.90 -22.07
CA SER A 344 -75.93 -94.84 -23.05
C SER A 344 -77.39 -94.96 -22.55
N PRO A 345 -78.47 -94.62 -23.30
CA PRO A 345 -78.59 -94.40 -24.77
C PRO A 345 -79.54 -93.25 -25.23
N GLU A 346 -79.70 -93.07 -26.55
CA GLU A 346 -80.99 -93.10 -27.31
C GLU A 346 -80.94 -92.31 -28.65
N LYS A 347 -81.70 -92.78 -29.64
CA LYS A 347 -81.69 -92.47 -31.09
C LYS A 347 -82.88 -91.56 -31.51
N LEU A 348 -82.76 -90.94 -32.70
CA LEU A 348 -83.82 -90.52 -33.66
C LEU A 348 -85.06 -89.77 -33.11
N LEU A 349 -85.22 -88.49 -33.46
CA LEU A 349 -85.93 -87.91 -34.61
C LEU A 349 -85.73 -86.39 -34.59
#